data_AF-A0A965UVR8-F1
#
_entry.id   AF-A0A965UVR8-F1
#
_cell.length_a   1.000
_cell.length_b   1.000
_cell.length_c   1.000
_cell.angle_alpha   90.00
_cell.angle_beta   90.00
_cell.angle_gamma   90.00
#
_symmetry.space_group_name_H-M   'P 1'
#
loop_
_entity.id
_entity.type
_entity.pdbx_description
1 polymer ?
#
loop_
_entity_poly.entity_id
_entity_poly.type
_entity_poly.pdbx_seq_one_letter_code
_entity_poly.pdbx_strand_id
1 'polypeptide(L)'
;MKKIIYKQNGFVFVVSKAPWNTDSIDGVAKKDVPSDVEYSIIDESLVPNDRTFRDAWEYSKDRITINSDKAKAIWKDKWREARKPLLASLDIEFMKAVESADTEKQAEIASKKQALRDVTQTEIVGNTPEEIKAVWPSVLN
;
A
#
# COMPACT_ATOMS: atom_id res chain seq x y z
N MET A 1 -10.52 -17.58 13.72
CA MET A 1 -11.97 -17.73 13.46
C MET A 1 -12.20 -17.95 11.97
N LYS A 2 -13.42 -18.26 11.49
CA LYS A 2 -13.69 -18.34 10.03
C LYS A 2 -14.04 -16.97 9.45
N LYS A 3 -13.66 -16.73 8.20
CA LYS A 3 -13.95 -15.53 7.41
C LYS A 3 -14.55 -15.92 6.07
N ILE A 4 -15.44 -15.09 5.53
CA ILE A 4 -15.97 -15.24 4.18
C ILE A 4 -15.21 -14.28 3.28
N ILE A 5 -14.68 -14.77 2.17
CA ILE A 5 -14.00 -13.96 1.15
C ILE A 5 -14.75 -14.04 -0.18
N TYR A 6 -14.82 -12.93 -0.89
CA TYR A 6 -15.36 -12.88 -2.25
C TYR A 6 -14.76 -11.71 -3.02
N LYS A 7 -14.90 -11.74 -4.35
CA LYS A 7 -14.46 -10.67 -5.24
C LYS A 7 -15.66 -9.95 -5.84
N GLN A 8 -15.65 -8.62 -5.79
CA GLN A 8 -16.64 -7.79 -6.46
C GLN A 8 -16.00 -6.48 -6.91
N ASN A 9 -16.36 -5.98 -8.09
CA ASN A 9 -15.86 -4.69 -8.63
C ASN A 9 -14.33 -4.54 -8.61
N GLY A 10 -13.59 -5.64 -8.77
CA GLY A 10 -12.12 -5.66 -8.73
C GLY A 10 -11.50 -5.70 -7.33
N PHE A 11 -12.28 -5.64 -6.26
CA PHE A 11 -11.80 -5.69 -4.88
C PHE A 11 -12.10 -7.02 -4.20
N VAL A 12 -11.25 -7.38 -3.23
CA VAL A 12 -11.47 -8.51 -2.32
C VAL A 12 -12.14 -8.02 -1.05
N PHE A 13 -13.30 -8.60 -0.78
CA PHE A 13 -14.08 -8.36 0.43
C PHE A 13 -13.83 -9.48 1.44
N VAL A 14 -13.80 -9.10 2.72
CA VAL A 14 -13.63 -10.02 3.84
C VAL A 14 -14.74 -9.75 4.83
N VAL A 15 -15.62 -10.73 5.03
CA VAL A 15 -16.74 -10.65 5.97
C VAL A 15 -16.46 -11.54 7.17
N SER A 16 -16.73 -10.99 8.36
CA SER A 16 -16.57 -11.70 9.63
C SER A 16 -17.93 -11.89 10.29
N LYS A 17 -18.18 -13.07 10.84
CA LYS A 17 -19.34 -13.26 11.70
C LYS A 17 -19.17 -12.47 12.99
N ALA A 18 -20.15 -11.64 13.33
CA ALA A 18 -20.17 -10.92 14.60
C ALA A 18 -20.28 -11.90 15.78
N PRO A 19 -19.65 -11.63 16.95
CA PRO A 19 -19.66 -12.54 18.10
C PRO A 19 -21.06 -12.89 18.62
N TRP A 20 -22.00 -11.95 18.54
CA TRP A 20 -23.39 -12.11 18.99
C TRP A 20 -24.31 -12.71 17.93
N ASN A 21 -23.83 -12.91 16.69
CA ASN A 21 -24.64 -13.52 15.66
C ASN A 21 -24.70 -15.04 15.90
N THR A 22 -25.90 -15.58 16.09
CA THR A 22 -26.14 -17.02 16.35
C THR A 22 -26.17 -17.87 15.08
N ASP A 23 -26.21 -17.25 13.89
CA ASP A 23 -26.22 -17.97 12.63
C ASP A 23 -24.93 -18.76 12.39
N SER A 24 -25.01 -19.77 11.52
CA SER A 24 -23.85 -20.43 10.96
C SER A 24 -23.09 -19.49 10.03
N ILE A 25 -21.80 -19.75 9.82
CA ILE A 25 -20.99 -18.95 8.88
C ILE A 25 -21.57 -19.01 7.44
N ASP A 26 -22.16 -20.14 7.05
CA ASP A 26 -22.87 -20.29 5.78
C ASP A 26 -24.14 -19.45 5.70
N GLY A 27 -24.88 -19.32 6.82
CA GLY A 27 -26.05 -18.44 6.90
C GLY A 27 -25.67 -16.97 6.73
N VAL A 28 -24.57 -16.55 7.36
CA VAL A 28 -23.99 -15.21 7.18
C VAL A 28 -23.57 -15.00 5.73
N ALA A 29 -22.90 -15.97 5.10
CA ALA A 29 -22.49 -15.86 3.71
C ALA A 29 -23.68 -15.65 2.75
N LYS A 30 -24.76 -16.42 2.92
CA LYS A 30 -25.98 -16.26 2.10
C LYS A 30 -26.65 -14.90 2.22
N LYS A 31 -26.51 -14.23 3.37
CA LYS A 31 -27.10 -12.93 3.64
C LYS A 31 -26.22 -11.77 3.16
N ASP A 32 -24.93 -11.87 3.41
CA ASP A 32 -23.99 -10.74 3.28
C ASP A 32 -23.18 -10.77 1.98
N VAL A 33 -23.12 -11.91 1.29
CA VAL A 33 -22.53 -12.01 -0.05
C VAL A 33 -23.63 -11.69 -1.08
N PRO A 34 -23.38 -10.75 -2.02
CA PRO A 34 -24.32 -10.47 -3.09
C PRO A 34 -24.71 -11.71 -3.89
N SER A 35 -25.94 -11.76 -4.38
CA SER A 35 -26.41 -12.81 -5.29
C SER A 35 -25.46 -12.94 -6.49
N ASP A 36 -25.28 -14.17 -6.97
CA ASP A 36 -24.45 -14.52 -8.13
C ASP A 36 -22.93 -14.24 -7.99
N VAL A 37 -22.44 -14.00 -6.77
CA VAL A 37 -21.01 -13.88 -6.48
C VAL A 37 -20.49 -15.14 -5.81
N GLU A 38 -19.46 -15.77 -6.40
CA GLU A 38 -18.77 -16.89 -5.75
C GLU A 38 -18.00 -16.38 -4.51
N TYR A 39 -18.15 -17.10 -3.41
CA TYR A 39 -17.45 -16.83 -2.16
C TYR A 39 -16.79 -18.11 -1.63
N SER A 40 -15.87 -17.92 -0.69
CA SER A 40 -15.22 -19.03 0.00
C SER A 40 -15.08 -18.72 1.49
N ILE A 41 -15.19 -19.76 2.32
CA ILE A 41 -15.06 -19.67 3.78
C ILE A 41 -13.67 -20.17 4.16
N ILE A 42 -12.81 -19.25 4.58
CA ILE A 42 -11.40 -19.51 4.91
C ILE A 42 -11.15 -19.34 6.41
N ASP A 43 -10.01 -19.83 6.90
CA ASP A 43 -9.55 -19.47 8.24
C ASP A 43 -9.00 -18.04 8.26
N GLU A 44 -9.21 -17.33 9.36
CA GLU A 44 -8.72 -15.97 9.59
C GLU A 44 -7.19 -15.86 9.48
N SER A 45 -6.46 -16.91 9.81
CA SER A 45 -4.99 -16.95 9.64
C SER A 45 -4.54 -16.83 8.18
N LEU A 46 -5.43 -17.09 7.21
CA LEU A 46 -5.16 -16.96 5.78
C LEU A 46 -5.49 -15.54 5.24
N VAL A 47 -6.03 -14.65 6.07
CA VAL A 47 -6.25 -13.24 5.72
C VAL A 47 -5.00 -12.45 6.09
N PRO A 48 -4.37 -11.70 5.15
CA PRO A 48 -3.21 -10.90 5.50
C PRO A 48 -3.54 -9.87 6.58
N ASN A 49 -2.81 -9.92 7.69
CA ASN A 49 -2.95 -8.95 8.78
C ASN A 49 -2.45 -7.55 8.38
N ASP A 50 -1.36 -7.51 7.61
CA ASP A 50 -0.84 -6.27 7.04
C ASP A 50 -1.72 -5.83 5.86
N ARG A 51 -2.34 -4.66 6.02
CA ARG A 51 -3.25 -4.06 5.04
C ARG A 51 -2.58 -3.02 4.15
N THR A 52 -1.25 -2.85 4.23
CA THR A 52 -0.47 -1.93 3.39
C THR A 52 -0.78 -2.10 1.91
N PHE A 53 -0.90 -3.35 1.46
CA PHE A 53 -1.19 -3.69 0.05
C PHE A 53 -2.63 -4.18 -0.16
N ARG A 54 -3.61 -3.67 0.61
CA ARG A 54 -5.01 -4.08 0.52
C ARG A 54 -5.58 -3.99 -0.90
N ASP A 55 -5.23 -2.95 -1.65
CA ASP A 55 -5.71 -2.74 -3.02
C ASP A 55 -4.98 -3.63 -4.05
N ALA A 56 -3.92 -4.33 -3.64
CA ALA A 56 -3.26 -5.36 -4.43
C ALA A 56 -3.76 -6.77 -4.12
N TRP A 57 -4.72 -6.94 -3.20
CA TRP A 57 -5.27 -8.24 -2.87
C TRP A 57 -6.02 -8.84 -4.07
N GLU A 58 -5.82 -10.13 -4.28
CA GLU A 58 -6.51 -10.94 -5.28
C GLU A 58 -7.21 -12.12 -4.62
N TYR A 59 -8.40 -12.41 -5.12
CA TYR A 59 -9.21 -13.53 -4.64
C TYR A 59 -8.69 -14.82 -5.27
N SER A 60 -8.24 -15.74 -4.45
CA SER A 60 -8.11 -17.16 -4.77
C SER A 60 -9.19 -17.91 -3.99
N LYS A 61 -9.77 -18.94 -4.58
CA LYS A 61 -10.85 -19.73 -3.99
C LYS A 61 -10.57 -20.22 -2.57
N ASP A 62 -9.31 -20.40 -2.19
CA ASP A 62 -8.90 -20.90 -0.88
C ASP A 62 -8.14 -19.89 -0.01
N ARG A 63 -7.80 -18.70 -0.54
CA ARG A 63 -6.95 -17.71 0.15
C ARG A 63 -6.98 -16.34 -0.52
N ILE A 64 -6.39 -15.34 0.14
CA ILE A 64 -6.09 -14.05 -0.49
C ILE A 64 -4.63 -14.07 -0.95
N THR A 65 -4.39 -13.75 -2.22
CA THR A 65 -3.05 -13.53 -2.75
C THR A 65 -2.78 -12.04 -2.91
N ILE A 66 -1.51 -11.66 -3.10
CA ILE A 66 -1.13 -10.26 -3.31
C ILE A 66 -0.48 -10.16 -4.69
N ASN A 67 -1.03 -9.30 -5.53
CA ASN A 67 -0.45 -8.97 -6.82
C ASN A 67 0.80 -8.09 -6.62
N SER A 68 1.97 -8.61 -6.98
CA SER A 68 3.26 -7.92 -6.78
C SER A 68 3.33 -6.59 -7.51
N ASP A 69 2.78 -6.50 -8.72
CA ASP A 69 2.87 -5.29 -9.54
C ASP A 69 2.01 -4.17 -8.98
N LYS A 70 0.79 -4.49 -8.54
CA LYS A 70 -0.07 -3.56 -7.80
C LYS A 70 0.55 -3.16 -6.47
N ALA A 71 1.15 -4.09 -5.74
CA ALA A 71 1.83 -3.79 -4.47
C ALA A 71 3.01 -2.83 -4.67
N LYS A 72 3.83 -3.04 -5.72
CA LYS A 72 4.91 -2.11 -6.12
C LYS A 72 4.37 -0.74 -6.48
N ALA A 73 3.25 -0.66 -7.21
CA ALA A 73 2.61 0.61 -7.56
C ALA A 73 2.16 1.38 -6.30
N ILE A 74 1.46 0.70 -5.38
CA ILE A 74 1.04 1.27 -4.09
C ILE A 74 2.25 1.76 -3.29
N TRP A 75 3.35 0.99 -3.27
CA TRP A 75 4.55 1.38 -2.55
C TRP A 75 5.25 2.61 -3.17
N LYS A 76 5.27 2.72 -4.50
CA LYS A 76 5.73 3.94 -5.18
C LYS A 76 4.85 5.15 -4.86
N ASP A 77 3.54 4.97 -4.68
CA ASP A 77 2.67 6.06 -4.22
C ASP A 77 3.00 6.49 -2.78
N LYS A 78 3.32 5.54 -1.90
CA LYS A 78 3.85 5.85 -0.56
C LYS A 78 5.16 6.63 -0.61
N TRP A 79 6.08 6.31 -1.52
CA TRP A 79 7.29 7.12 -1.73
C TRP A 79 6.96 8.54 -2.18
N ARG A 80 5.99 8.71 -3.09
CA ARG A 80 5.54 10.04 -3.55
C ARG A 80 4.90 10.83 -2.40
N GLU A 81 4.15 10.18 -1.52
CA GLU A 81 3.58 10.80 -0.32
C GLU A 81 4.67 11.29 0.64
N ALA A 82 5.64 10.44 0.98
CA ALA A 82 6.75 10.82 1.86
C ALA A 82 7.65 11.91 1.27
N ARG A 83 7.82 11.91 -0.05
CA ARG A 83 8.62 12.91 -0.77
C ARG A 83 8.02 14.32 -0.72
N LYS A 84 6.69 14.47 -0.71
CA LYS A 84 6.01 15.77 -0.76
C LYS A 84 6.48 16.76 0.32
N PRO A 85 6.45 16.43 1.63
CA PRO A 85 6.90 17.35 2.67
C PRO A 85 8.40 17.67 2.58
N LEU A 86 9.23 16.70 2.16
CA LEU A 86 10.67 16.91 2.01
C LEU A 86 11.00 17.93 0.91
N LEU A 87 10.35 17.82 -0.25
CA LEU A 87 10.49 18.79 -1.33
C LEU A 87 10.03 20.19 -0.90
N ALA A 88 8.89 20.29 -0.20
CA ALA A 88 8.37 21.56 0.29
C ALA A 88 9.32 22.23 1.31
N SER A 89 9.95 21.45 2.19
CA SER A 89 10.94 21.97 3.13
C SER A 89 12.18 22.50 2.40
N LEU A 90 12.70 21.74 1.44
CA LEU A 90 13.85 22.15 0.64
C LEU A 90 13.54 23.35 -0.26
N ASP A 91 12.29 23.53 -0.71
CA ASP A 91 11.86 24.72 -1.43
C ASP A 91 12.00 25.99 -0.57
N ILE A 92 11.62 25.91 0.71
CA ILE A 92 11.77 27.02 1.67
C ILE A 92 13.25 27.32 1.90
N GLU A 93 14.08 26.29 2.14
CA GLU A 93 15.51 26.46 2.33
C GLU A 93 16.20 27.05 1.10
N PHE A 94 15.77 26.64 -0.10
CA PHE A 94 16.29 27.18 -1.34
C PHE A 94 16.01 28.68 -1.46
N MET A 95 14.77 29.11 -1.15
CA MET A 95 14.42 30.54 -1.18
C MET A 95 15.23 31.37 -0.19
N LYS A 96 15.47 30.86 1.03
CA LYS A 96 16.35 31.53 2.01
C LYS A 96 17.78 31.68 1.48
N ALA A 97 18.31 30.65 0.82
CA ALA A 97 19.64 30.69 0.23
C ALA A 97 19.74 31.66 -0.95
N VAL A 98 18.65 31.82 -1.72
CA VAL A 98 18.55 32.86 -2.76
C VAL A 98 18.56 34.25 -2.15
N GLU A 99 17.76 34.49 -1.11
CA GLU A 99 17.72 35.77 -0.39
C GLU A 99 19.08 36.15 0.23
N SER A 100 19.84 35.17 0.71
CA SER A 100 21.19 35.38 1.26
C SER A 100 22.31 35.34 0.22
N ALA A 101 22.00 35.19 -1.08
CA ALA A 101 22.96 35.00 -2.17
C ALA A 101 23.98 33.85 -1.93
N ASP A 102 23.59 32.82 -1.18
CA ASP A 102 24.42 31.67 -0.83
C ASP A 102 24.38 30.63 -1.95
N THR A 103 25.26 30.81 -2.95
CA THR A 103 25.29 29.97 -4.16
C THR A 103 25.71 28.52 -3.87
N GLU A 104 26.50 28.27 -2.83
CA GLU A 104 26.91 26.92 -2.43
C GLU A 104 25.71 26.14 -1.87
N LYS A 105 24.92 26.76 -0.97
CA LYS A 105 23.69 26.13 -0.46
C LYS A 105 22.65 25.93 -1.55
N GLN A 106 22.53 26.85 -2.50
CA GLN A 106 21.62 26.66 -3.63
C GLN A 106 21.97 25.39 -4.43
N ALA A 107 23.26 25.16 -4.71
CA ALA A 107 23.72 23.97 -5.41
C ALA A 107 23.50 22.68 -4.59
N GLU A 108 23.75 22.72 -3.28
CA GLU A 108 23.51 21.59 -2.38
C GLU A 108 22.02 21.21 -2.34
N ILE A 109 21.14 22.19 -2.11
CA ILE A 109 19.69 21.97 -2.03
C ILE A 109 19.12 21.51 -3.37
N ALA A 110 19.59 22.06 -4.48
CA ALA A 110 19.21 21.61 -5.82
C ALA A 110 19.54 20.13 -6.03
N SER A 111 20.72 19.68 -5.58
CA SER A 111 21.13 18.28 -5.64
C SER A 111 20.25 17.37 -4.78
N LYS A 112 19.91 17.78 -3.55
CA LYS A 112 18.98 17.04 -2.67
C LYS A 112 17.58 16.92 -3.28
N LYS A 113 17.06 18.01 -3.86
CA LYS A 113 15.77 18.00 -4.57
C LYS A 113 15.79 17.06 -5.77
N GLN A 114 16.90 16.99 -6.49
CA GLN A 114 17.06 16.05 -7.59
C GLN A 114 17.05 14.61 -7.09
N ALA A 115 17.84 14.29 -6.05
CA ALA A 115 17.85 12.95 -5.45
C ALA A 115 16.45 12.50 -4.99
N LEU A 116 15.66 13.39 -4.40
CA LEU A 116 14.26 13.12 -4.05
C LEU A 116 13.39 12.84 -5.28
N ARG A 117 13.58 13.55 -6.39
CA ARG A 117 12.83 13.30 -7.63
C ARG A 117 13.18 11.95 -8.24
N ASP A 118 14.45 11.59 -8.21
CA ASP A 118 14.97 10.36 -8.82
C ASP A 118 14.45 9.09 -8.11
N VAL A 119 14.02 9.19 -6.86
CA VAL A 119 13.33 8.11 -6.12
C VAL A 119 12.23 7.41 -6.93
N THR A 120 11.47 8.15 -7.76
CA THR A 120 10.39 7.52 -8.54
C THR A 120 10.89 6.59 -9.65
N GLN A 121 12.15 6.73 -10.06
CA GLN A 121 12.82 5.88 -11.05
C GLN A 121 13.46 4.65 -10.40
N THR A 122 13.65 4.65 -9.07
CA THR A 122 14.17 3.48 -8.36
C THR A 122 13.26 2.27 -8.58
N GLU A 123 13.87 1.15 -8.94
CA GLU A 123 13.20 -0.12 -9.09
C GLU A 123 12.93 -0.74 -7.71
N ILE A 124 11.74 -1.34 -7.56
CA ILE A 124 11.42 -2.14 -6.39
C ILE A 124 11.73 -3.60 -6.71
N VAL A 125 12.82 -4.08 -6.13
CA VAL A 125 13.23 -5.49 -6.19
C VAL A 125 12.37 -6.36 -5.28
N GLY A 126 12.21 -7.63 -5.64
CA GLY A 126 11.39 -8.60 -4.91
C GLY A 126 9.92 -8.61 -5.31
N ASN A 127 9.18 -9.62 -4.85
CA ASN A 127 7.77 -9.84 -5.22
C ASN A 127 6.87 -10.15 -4.01
N THR A 128 7.46 -10.38 -2.83
CA THR A 128 6.70 -10.54 -1.59
C THR A 128 6.43 -9.17 -0.94
N PRO A 129 5.36 -9.03 -0.12
CA PRO A 129 5.11 -7.81 0.63
C PRO A 129 6.31 -7.34 1.45
N GLU A 130 7.02 -8.26 2.07
CA GLU A 130 8.18 -7.99 2.92
C GLU A 130 9.34 -7.42 2.12
N GLU A 131 9.68 -8.05 0.98
CA GLU A 131 10.73 -7.55 0.09
C GLU A 131 10.38 -6.18 -0.49
N ILE A 132 9.13 -5.98 -0.92
CA ILE A 132 8.66 -4.69 -1.46
C ILE A 132 8.81 -3.59 -0.42
N LYS A 133 8.37 -3.84 0.83
CA LYS A 133 8.49 -2.87 1.93
C LYS A 133 9.94 -2.57 2.31
N ALA A 134 10.83 -3.55 2.16
CA ALA A 134 12.26 -3.38 2.47
C ALA A 134 12.94 -2.39 1.51
N VAL A 135 12.40 -2.18 0.31
CA VAL A 135 12.87 -1.13 -0.60
C VAL A 135 12.31 0.20 -0.15
N TRP A 136 13.07 0.93 0.67
CA TRP A 136 12.78 2.31 1.05
C TRP A 136 14.02 3.18 0.79
N PRO A 137 13.98 4.08 -0.21
CA PRO A 137 15.12 4.95 -0.51
C PRO A 137 15.49 5.82 0.69
N SER A 138 16.78 5.80 1.07
CA SER A 138 17.27 6.50 2.27
C SER A 138 17.02 8.01 2.26
N VAL A 139 16.93 8.61 1.08
CA VAL A 139 16.61 10.03 0.89
C VAL A 139 15.19 10.41 1.31
N LEU A 140 14.31 9.44 1.58
CA LEU A 140 12.95 9.66 2.09
C LEU A 140 12.85 9.65 3.63
N ASN A 141 13.96 9.47 4.33
CA ASN A 141 14.01 9.45 5.80
C ASN A 141 14.29 10.84 6.38
#